data_AF-A0A3Q9GJQ8-F1
#
_entry.id   AF-A0A3Q9GJQ8-F1
#
_cell.length_a   1.000
_cell.length_b   1.000
_cell.length_c   1.000
_cell.angle_alpha   90.00
_cell.angle_beta   90.00
_cell.angle_gamma   90.00
#
_symmetry.space_group_name_H-M   'P 1'
#
loop_
_entity.id
_entity.type
_entity.pdbx_description
1 polymer ?
#
loop_
_entity_poly.entity_id
_entity_poly.type
_entity_poly.pdbx_seq_one_letter_code
_entity_poly.pdbx_strand_id
1 'polypeptide(L)'
;MEGFAPITGEEHELLVAKCQENGWLKRGGYDWQDDPFMEEYPYEFSKAESIEDLRNAFVRGNWAIRQGFVYEDLAFIQQVNGGDEWWTCKRFDGEWVDFESWSFGRISLDPAEFEDAMLHMRHATKEECTSLRYMDSKIPERPQSLADRAQGAIQASATLDSATQRRQGPNHTR
;
A
#
# COMPACT_ATOMS: atom_id res chain seq x y z
N MET A 1 -4.07 18.11 -8.61
CA MET A 1 -4.25 17.48 -7.28
C MET A 1 -3.27 18.15 -6.33
N GLU A 2 -3.73 18.78 -5.26
CA GLU A 2 -2.80 19.22 -4.19
C GLU A 2 -2.18 17.96 -3.57
N GLY A 3 -0.84 17.87 -3.56
CA GLY A 3 -0.10 16.84 -2.83
C GLY A 3 0.57 15.73 -3.67
N PHE A 4 0.26 15.58 -4.95
CA PHE A 4 0.91 14.55 -5.79
C PHE A 4 1.67 15.15 -6.97
N ALA A 5 2.92 14.73 -7.14
CA ALA A 5 3.72 15.08 -8.30
C ALA A 5 3.33 14.17 -9.49
N PRO A 6 3.05 14.72 -10.68
CA PRO A 6 2.76 13.89 -11.86
C PRO A 6 4.00 13.10 -12.27
N ILE A 7 3.81 11.84 -12.65
CA ILE A 7 4.88 11.01 -13.23
C ILE A 7 4.93 11.28 -14.73
N THR A 8 6.12 11.55 -15.24
CA THR A 8 6.37 11.89 -16.65
C THR A 8 7.64 11.18 -17.15
N GLY A 9 7.86 11.19 -18.46
CA GLY A 9 9.07 10.62 -19.06
C GLY A 9 9.09 9.09 -19.03
N GLU A 10 10.28 8.50 -18.89
CA GLU A 10 10.50 7.06 -19.05
C GLU A 10 9.64 6.20 -18.10
N GLU A 11 9.51 6.59 -16.83
CA GLU A 11 8.71 5.83 -15.86
C GLU A 11 7.22 5.81 -16.22
N HIS A 12 6.70 6.93 -16.73
CA HIS A 12 5.33 7.00 -17.23
C HIS A 12 5.14 6.04 -18.41
N GLU A 13 6.04 6.10 -19.40
CA GLU A 13 5.95 5.22 -20.58
C GLU A 13 6.07 3.74 -20.23
N LEU A 14 6.92 3.37 -19.25
CA LEU A 14 7.03 2.00 -18.75
C LEU A 14 5.73 1.51 -18.10
N LEU A 15 5.06 2.36 -17.30
CA LEU A 15 3.76 2.03 -16.71
C LEU A 15 2.66 1.94 -17.78
N VAL A 16 2.65 2.83 -18.77
CA VAL A 16 1.72 2.76 -19.90
C VAL A 16 1.90 1.47 -20.69
N ALA A 17 3.16 1.09 -20.96
CA ALA A 17 3.50 -0.16 -21.63
C ALA A 17 2.98 -1.36 -20.82
N LYS A 18 3.23 -1.37 -19.51
CA LYS A 18 2.72 -2.41 -18.61
C LYS A 18 1.19 -2.48 -18.65
N CYS A 19 0.50 -1.34 -18.59
CA CYS A 19 -0.97 -1.29 -18.70
C CYS A 19 -1.53 -1.87 -20.01
N GLN A 20 -0.75 -1.94 -21.10
CA GLN A 20 -1.21 -2.58 -22.33
C GLN A 20 -1.35 -4.11 -22.21
N GLU A 21 -0.74 -4.72 -21.21
CA GLU A 21 -0.82 -6.16 -20.94
C GLU A 21 -2.11 -6.54 -20.20
N ASN A 22 -2.72 -5.59 -19.47
CA ASN A 22 -3.97 -5.81 -18.76
C ASN A 22 -5.17 -5.48 -19.67
N GLY A 23 -6.07 -6.45 -19.85
CA GLY A 23 -7.25 -6.32 -20.73
C GLY A 23 -8.23 -5.20 -20.36
N TRP A 24 -8.29 -4.80 -19.08
CA TRP A 24 -9.09 -3.67 -18.62
C TRP A 24 -8.41 -2.33 -18.89
N LEU A 25 -7.09 -2.27 -18.73
CA LEU A 25 -6.33 -1.02 -18.76
C LEU A 25 -5.80 -0.65 -20.14
N LYS A 26 -5.60 -1.62 -21.03
CA LYS A 26 -5.08 -1.40 -22.38
C LYS A 26 -5.97 -0.49 -23.22
N ARG A 27 -5.40 0.10 -24.27
CA ARG A 27 -6.17 0.83 -25.29
C ARG A 27 -7.14 -0.12 -26.00
N GLY A 28 -8.38 0.32 -26.19
CA GLY A 28 -9.49 -0.55 -26.64
C GLY A 28 -9.76 -1.74 -25.71
N GLY A 29 -9.43 -1.60 -24.42
CA GLY A 29 -9.69 -2.60 -23.39
C GLY A 29 -11.18 -2.83 -23.12
N TYR A 30 -11.49 -3.73 -22.20
CA TYR A 30 -12.86 -4.19 -21.94
C TYR A 30 -13.84 -3.07 -21.60
N ASP A 31 -13.41 -2.02 -20.89
CA ASP A 31 -14.27 -0.88 -20.48
C ASP A 31 -14.84 -0.09 -21.68
N TRP A 32 -14.20 -0.18 -22.85
CA TRP A 32 -14.57 0.58 -24.06
C TRP A 32 -15.18 -0.28 -25.18
N GLN A 33 -15.42 -1.57 -24.95
CA GLN A 33 -15.97 -2.45 -25.99
C GLN A 33 -17.48 -2.29 -26.18
N ASP A 34 -18.19 -1.86 -25.13
CA ASP A 34 -19.65 -1.79 -25.13
C ASP A 34 -20.21 -0.45 -25.63
N ASP A 35 -19.40 0.62 -25.62
CA ASP A 35 -19.79 1.94 -26.13
C ASP A 35 -18.74 2.51 -27.11
N PRO A 36 -19.00 2.45 -28.44
CA PRO A 36 -18.07 2.94 -29.46
C PRO A 36 -17.92 4.47 -29.49
N PHE A 37 -18.72 5.22 -28.72
CA PHE A 37 -18.62 6.68 -28.62
C PHE A 37 -17.95 7.14 -27.32
N MET A 38 -17.66 6.22 -26.40
CA MET A 38 -16.98 6.53 -25.15
C MET A 38 -15.52 6.91 -25.42
N GLU A 39 -15.14 8.11 -24.98
CA GLU A 39 -13.76 8.55 -25.05
C GLU A 39 -12.91 7.78 -24.03
N GLU A 40 -11.72 7.36 -24.46
CA GLU A 40 -10.79 6.66 -23.58
C GLU A 40 -10.15 7.62 -22.58
N TYR A 41 -10.12 7.22 -21.31
CA TYR A 41 -9.40 7.95 -20.27
C TYR A 41 -7.88 7.93 -20.54
N PRO A 42 -7.15 9.05 -20.31
CA PRO A 42 -5.71 9.07 -20.42
C PRO A 42 -5.05 8.24 -19.30
N TYR A 43 -3.78 7.86 -19.51
CA TYR A 43 -2.94 7.32 -18.44
C TYR A 43 -2.38 8.45 -17.58
N GLU A 44 -2.82 8.53 -16.33
CA GLU A 44 -2.40 9.56 -15.40
C GLU A 44 -1.86 8.92 -14.13
N PHE A 45 -0.55 9.07 -13.90
CA PHE A 45 0.10 8.52 -12.73
C PHE A 45 0.63 9.63 -11.84
N SER A 46 0.47 9.45 -10.54
CA SER A 46 0.82 10.40 -9.50
C SER A 46 1.75 9.76 -8.50
N LYS A 47 2.85 10.44 -8.16
CA LYS A 47 3.77 9.98 -7.14
C LYS A 47 3.28 10.41 -5.76
N ALA A 48 3.10 9.44 -4.86
CA ALA A 48 2.87 9.67 -3.44
C ALA A 48 4.22 9.84 -2.73
N GLU A 49 4.39 10.96 -2.02
CA GLU A 49 5.63 11.25 -1.28
C GLU A 49 5.67 10.55 0.09
N SER A 50 4.50 10.17 0.61
CA SER A 50 4.38 9.43 1.87
C SER A 50 3.31 8.35 1.79
N ILE A 51 3.41 7.38 2.71
CA ILE A 51 2.38 6.35 2.88
C ILE A 51 1.03 6.95 3.29
N GLU A 52 1.05 8.08 4.01
CA GLU A 52 -0.15 8.81 4.39
C GLU A 52 -0.82 9.47 3.18
N ASP A 53 -0.05 10.06 2.26
CA ASP A 53 -0.60 10.62 1.01
C ASP A 53 -1.26 9.51 0.18
N LEU A 54 -0.58 8.37 0.03
CA LEU A 54 -1.12 7.22 -0.67
C LEU A 54 -2.42 6.73 -0.01
N ARG A 55 -2.44 6.56 1.32
CA ARG A 55 -3.65 6.17 2.06
C ARG A 55 -4.78 7.15 1.84
N ASN A 56 -4.49 8.46 1.93
CA ASN A 56 -5.48 9.52 1.74
C ASN A 56 -6.04 9.52 0.31
N ALA A 57 -5.27 9.11 -0.71
CA ALA A 57 -5.80 8.92 -2.06
C ALA A 57 -6.84 7.80 -2.10
N PHE A 58 -6.56 6.64 -1.49
CA PHE A 58 -7.50 5.52 -1.45
C PHE A 58 -8.75 5.82 -0.64
N VAL A 59 -8.64 6.55 0.48
CA VAL A 59 -9.80 7.00 1.28
C VAL A 59 -10.73 7.91 0.47
N ARG A 60 -10.18 8.77 -0.41
CA ARG A 60 -11.00 9.66 -1.25
C ARG A 60 -11.84 8.90 -2.27
N GLY A 61 -11.28 7.80 -2.82
CA GLY A 61 -11.94 6.97 -3.83
C GLY A 61 -12.37 7.72 -5.09
N ASN A 62 -13.27 7.10 -5.86
CA ASN A 62 -13.86 7.66 -7.08
C ASN A 62 -12.82 8.11 -8.14
N TRP A 63 -11.77 7.31 -8.30
CA TRP A 63 -10.73 7.52 -9.31
C TRP A 63 -11.14 6.92 -10.65
N ALA A 64 -10.78 7.59 -11.74
CA ALA A 64 -11.05 7.11 -13.08
C ALA A 64 -10.14 5.92 -13.42
N ILE A 65 -10.61 5.04 -14.31
CA ILE A 65 -9.78 3.97 -14.86
C ILE A 65 -8.49 4.57 -15.48
N ARG A 66 -7.36 3.86 -15.35
CA ARG A 66 -6.00 4.29 -15.77
C ARG A 66 -5.37 5.44 -14.96
N GLN A 67 -6.08 5.97 -13.96
CA GLN A 67 -5.42 6.75 -12.93
C GLN A 67 -4.69 5.82 -11.98
N GLY A 68 -3.50 6.22 -11.53
CA GLY A 68 -2.72 5.40 -10.62
C GLY A 68 -1.78 6.18 -9.72
N PHE A 69 -1.36 5.51 -8.66
CA PHE A 69 -0.44 6.05 -7.67
C PHE A 69 0.82 5.21 -7.61
N VAL A 70 1.98 5.86 -7.60
CA VAL A 70 3.27 5.22 -7.36
C VAL A 70 3.79 5.63 -6.00
N TYR A 71 4.18 4.65 -5.21
CA TYR A 71 4.84 4.84 -3.93
C TYR A 71 6.09 3.98 -3.88
N GLU A 72 7.24 4.65 -3.93
CA GLU A 72 8.56 4.01 -4.07
C GLU A 72 8.61 3.03 -5.26
N ASP A 73 8.68 1.73 -5.00
CA ASP A 73 8.73 0.66 -6.00
C ASP A 73 7.38 -0.02 -6.25
N LEU A 74 6.28 0.50 -5.69
CA LEU A 74 4.93 0.01 -5.90
C LEU A 74 4.13 0.95 -6.80
N ALA A 75 3.28 0.37 -7.66
CA ALA A 75 2.31 1.10 -8.45
C ALA A 75 0.92 0.45 -8.33
N PHE A 76 -0.10 1.30 -8.18
CA PHE A 76 -1.50 0.89 -8.07
C PHE A 76 -2.28 1.61 -9.15
N ILE A 77 -2.83 0.87 -10.11
CA ILE A 77 -3.54 1.44 -11.26
C ILE A 77 -5.01 1.03 -11.18
N GLN A 78 -5.91 2.02 -11.15
CA GLN A 78 -7.35 1.77 -11.11
C GLN A 78 -7.79 1.06 -12.38
N GLN A 79 -8.36 -0.14 -12.25
CA GLN A 79 -8.87 -0.93 -13.38
C GLN A 79 -10.40 -0.94 -13.49
N VAL A 80 -11.11 -0.38 -12.50
CA VAL A 80 -12.57 -0.20 -12.53
C VAL A 80 -12.89 1.28 -12.37
N ASN A 81 -13.52 1.90 -13.38
CA ASN A 81 -13.84 3.32 -13.37
C ASN A 81 -14.75 3.70 -12.19
N GLY A 82 -14.27 4.59 -11.31
CA GLY A 82 -14.98 4.99 -10.09
C GLY A 82 -15.07 3.92 -9.00
N GLY A 83 -14.48 2.75 -9.21
CA GLY A 83 -14.51 1.61 -8.29
C GLY A 83 -13.41 1.65 -7.23
N ASP A 84 -13.11 0.48 -6.68
CA ASP A 84 -12.04 0.26 -5.71
C ASP A 84 -11.31 -1.03 -6.05
N GLU A 85 -10.81 -1.11 -7.28
CA GLU A 85 -10.11 -2.30 -7.77
C GLU A 85 -8.84 -1.87 -8.49
N TRP A 86 -7.71 -2.14 -7.83
CA TRP A 86 -6.42 -1.57 -8.17
C TRP A 86 -5.48 -2.66 -8.63
N TRP A 87 -5.11 -2.62 -9.90
CA TRP A 87 -4.08 -3.48 -10.44
C TRP A 87 -2.72 -3.11 -9.82
N THR A 88 -2.13 -4.07 -9.11
CA THR A 88 -0.97 -3.83 -8.26
C THR A 88 0.29 -4.36 -8.93
N CYS A 89 1.24 -3.46 -9.14
CA CYS A 89 2.54 -3.73 -9.72
C CYS A 89 3.66 -3.38 -8.75
N LYS A 90 4.79 -4.08 -8.89
CA LYS A 90 6.04 -3.78 -8.18
C LYS A 90 7.21 -3.73 -9.14
N ARG A 91 8.15 -2.81 -8.93
CA ARG A 91 9.34 -2.63 -9.75
C ARG A 91 10.48 -3.51 -9.28
N PHE A 92 10.98 -4.38 -10.16
CA PHE A 92 12.17 -5.20 -9.94
C PHE A 92 13.15 -5.00 -11.09
N ASP A 93 14.40 -4.63 -10.79
CA ASP A 93 15.47 -4.43 -11.79
C ASP A 93 15.06 -3.55 -12.99
N GLY A 94 14.23 -2.54 -12.74
CA GLY A 94 13.72 -1.60 -13.75
C GLY A 94 12.41 -2.02 -14.43
N GLU A 95 11.95 -3.25 -14.25
CA GLU A 95 10.72 -3.80 -14.84
C GLU A 95 9.53 -3.74 -13.85
N TRP A 96 8.34 -3.36 -14.33
CA TRP A 96 7.11 -3.47 -13.55
C TRP A 96 6.50 -4.87 -13.68
N VAL A 97 6.38 -5.55 -12.54
CA VAL A 97 5.79 -6.89 -12.44
C VAL A 97 4.46 -6.76 -11.72
N ASP A 98 3.38 -7.16 -12.37
CA ASP A 98 2.08 -7.25 -11.73
C ASP A 98 1.95 -8.56 -10.93
N PHE A 99 1.07 -8.55 -9.95
CA PHE A 99 0.76 -9.76 -9.18
C PHE A 99 -0.71 -9.79 -8.76
N GLU A 100 -1.14 -8.67 -8.18
CA GLU A 100 -2.37 -8.45 -7.43
C GLU A 100 -3.47 -7.67 -8.14
N SER A 101 -4.73 -7.86 -7.77
CA SER A 101 -5.69 -6.75 -7.70
C SER A 101 -6.13 -6.54 -6.26
N TRP A 102 -6.16 -5.28 -5.81
CA TRP A 102 -6.49 -4.92 -4.42
C TRP A 102 -7.69 -3.99 -4.35
N SER A 103 -8.49 -4.16 -3.31
CA SER A 103 -9.51 -3.18 -2.89
C SER A 103 -9.03 -2.47 -1.62
N PHE A 104 -8.70 -1.18 -1.73
CA PHE A 104 -8.08 -0.42 -0.64
C PHE A 104 -9.08 0.33 0.23
N GLY A 105 -10.32 0.49 -0.21
CA GLY A 105 -11.36 1.27 0.44
C GLY A 105 -11.63 0.83 1.88
N ARG A 106 -11.57 -0.47 2.18
CA ARG A 106 -11.69 -0.96 3.56
C ARG A 106 -10.40 -0.73 4.35
N ILE A 107 -9.26 -1.20 3.83
CA ILE A 107 -8.02 -1.22 4.61
C ILE A 107 -7.43 0.17 4.82
N SER A 108 -7.69 1.12 3.93
CA SER A 108 -7.23 2.51 4.06
C SER A 108 -7.90 3.29 5.21
N LEU A 109 -8.99 2.75 5.77
CA LEU A 109 -9.65 3.31 6.97
C LEU A 109 -8.91 2.97 8.26
N ASP A 110 -8.11 1.89 8.27
CA ASP A 110 -7.23 1.53 9.38
C ASP A 110 -5.77 1.79 8.96
N PRO A 111 -5.14 2.88 9.46
CA PRO A 111 -3.77 3.21 9.11
C PRO A 111 -2.79 2.06 9.37
N ALA A 112 -2.98 1.27 10.44
CA ALA A 112 -2.06 0.18 10.76
C ALA A 112 -2.19 -0.98 9.79
N GLU A 113 -3.42 -1.35 9.42
CA GLU A 113 -3.68 -2.40 8.41
C GLU A 113 -3.14 -1.98 7.03
N PHE A 114 -3.37 -0.73 6.63
CA PHE A 114 -2.85 -0.19 5.39
C PHE A 114 -1.32 -0.18 5.35
N GLU A 115 -0.69 0.33 6.42
CA GLU A 115 0.77 0.37 6.53
C GLU A 115 1.40 -1.03 6.48
N ASP A 116 0.78 -2.00 7.16
CA ASP A 116 1.25 -3.38 7.16
C ASP A 116 1.17 -4.02 5.77
N ALA A 117 0.09 -3.80 5.03
CA ALA A 117 -0.03 -4.27 3.64
C ALA A 117 1.04 -3.68 2.72
N MET A 118 1.27 -2.35 2.79
CA MET A 118 2.31 -1.69 2.01
C MET A 118 3.71 -2.21 2.34
N LEU A 119 3.96 -2.49 3.61
CA LEU A 119 5.24 -3.02 4.09
C LEU A 119 5.51 -4.42 3.52
N HIS A 120 4.51 -5.31 3.55
CA HIS A 120 4.60 -6.64 2.94
C HIS A 120 4.87 -6.56 1.43
N MET A 121 4.10 -5.76 0.70
CA MET A 121 4.29 -5.58 -0.75
C MET A 121 5.69 -5.04 -1.08
N ARG A 122 6.16 -4.03 -0.35
CA ARG A 122 7.50 -3.44 -0.54
C ARG A 122 8.65 -4.39 -0.21
N HIS A 123 8.48 -5.31 0.72
CA HIS A 123 9.55 -6.26 1.07
C HIS A 123 9.54 -7.55 0.25
N ALA A 124 8.44 -7.83 -0.43
CA ALA A 124 8.30 -9.04 -1.22
C ALA A 124 9.30 -9.15 -2.38
N THR A 125 9.81 -10.35 -2.58
CA THR A 125 10.58 -10.73 -3.77
C THR A 125 9.67 -10.88 -4.99
N LYS A 126 10.27 -10.93 -6.20
CA LYS A 126 9.53 -11.19 -7.44
C LYS A 126 8.80 -12.53 -7.37
N GLU A 127 9.42 -13.54 -6.78
CA GLU A 127 8.82 -14.85 -6.55
C GLU A 127 7.65 -14.81 -5.57
N GLU A 128 7.74 -14.04 -4.48
CA GLU A 128 6.64 -13.88 -3.51
C GLU A 128 5.46 -13.13 -4.10
N CYS A 129 5.70 -12.06 -4.88
CA CYS A 129 4.65 -11.38 -5.64
C CYS A 129 3.96 -12.33 -6.62
N THR A 130 4.71 -12.96 -7.52
CA THR A 130 4.15 -13.83 -8.58
C THR A 130 3.49 -15.11 -8.07
N SER A 131 3.86 -15.57 -6.86
CA SER A 131 3.21 -16.71 -6.20
C SER A 131 2.15 -16.32 -5.17
N LEU A 132 1.81 -15.03 -5.07
CA LEU A 132 0.81 -14.46 -4.16
C LEU A 132 1.06 -14.78 -2.68
N ARG A 133 2.34 -14.87 -2.29
CA ARG A 133 2.78 -15.06 -0.90
C ARG A 133 3.45 -13.83 -0.30
N TYR A 134 3.31 -12.67 -0.93
CA TYR A 134 3.93 -11.44 -0.46
C TYR A 134 3.40 -11.00 0.92
N MET A 135 2.19 -11.39 1.33
CA MET A 135 1.68 -11.17 2.69
C MET A 135 2.36 -12.06 3.76
N ASP A 136 3.10 -13.08 3.35
CA ASP A 136 3.94 -13.90 4.25
C ASP A 136 5.41 -13.42 4.23
N SER A 137 5.72 -12.33 3.52
CA SER A 137 7.09 -11.86 3.33
C SER A 137 7.74 -11.59 4.67
N LYS A 138 9.01 -11.99 4.79
CA LYS A 138 9.81 -11.67 5.96
C LYS A 138 10.15 -10.19 5.96
N ILE A 139 9.36 -9.41 6.67
CA ILE A 139 9.65 -8.01 6.92
C ILE A 139 10.84 -7.92 7.89
N PRO A 140 11.89 -7.15 7.58
CA PRO A 140 12.96 -6.88 8.53
C PRO A 140 12.38 -6.28 9.81
N GLU A 141 12.80 -6.74 10.99
CA GLU A 141 12.33 -6.15 12.25
C GLU A 141 12.50 -4.62 12.18
N ARG A 142 11.39 -3.88 12.36
CA ARG A 142 11.40 -2.43 12.41
C ARG A 142 12.45 -2.03 13.46
N PRO A 143 13.54 -1.33 13.10
CA PRO A 143 14.49 -0.87 14.10
C PRO A 143 13.72 0.02 15.07
N GLN A 144 13.63 -0.42 16.33
CA GLN A 144 12.84 0.27 17.35
C GLN A 144 13.24 1.73 17.40
N SER A 145 12.27 2.63 17.24
CA SER A 145 12.56 4.05 17.40
C SER A 145 13.00 4.32 18.84
N LEU A 146 13.71 5.43 19.06
CA LEU A 146 14.05 5.86 20.42
C LEU A 146 12.80 6.05 21.29
N ALA A 147 11.68 6.44 20.68
CA ALA A 147 10.39 6.58 21.34
C ALA A 147 9.80 5.22 21.75
N ASP A 148 9.81 4.23 20.86
CA ASP A 148 9.33 2.86 21.14
C ASP A 148 10.15 2.22 22.28
N ARG A 149 11.46 2.44 22.28
CA ARG A 149 12.36 2.01 23.36
C ARG A 149 12.05 2.69 24.69
N ALA A 150 11.78 3.99 24.66
CA ALA A 150 11.44 4.75 25.86
C ALA A 150 10.09 4.30 26.43
N GLN A 151 9.07 4.11 25.59
CA GLN A 151 7.76 3.60 26.03
C GLN A 151 7.84 2.16 26.55
N GLY A 152 8.59 1.29 25.88
CA GLY A 152 8.84 -0.07 26.35
C GLY A 152 9.54 -0.10 27.71
N ALA A 153 10.53 0.77 27.93
CA ALA A 153 11.21 0.90 29.21
C ALA A 153 10.28 1.40 30.33
N ILE A 154 9.40 2.36 30.03
CA ILE A 154 8.41 2.89 30.98
C ILE A 154 7.41 1.79 31.38
N GLN A 155 6.87 1.03 30.41
CA GLN A 155 5.95 -0.07 30.68
C GLN A 155 6.60 -1.22 31.47
N ALA A 156 7.84 -1.58 31.14
CA ALA A 156 8.58 -2.59 31.89
C ALA A 156 8.80 -2.18 33.34
N SER A 157 9.16 -0.91 33.59
CA SER A 157 9.35 -0.39 34.94
C SER A 157 8.04 -0.38 35.75
N ALA A 158 6.94 0.07 35.15
CA ALA A 158 5.62 0.06 35.81
C ALA A 158 5.14 -1.36 36.17
N THR A 159 5.49 -2.35 35.34
CA THR A 159 5.16 -3.76 35.58
C THR A 159 5.97 -4.35 36.75
N LEU A 160 7.26 -4.00 36.84
CA LEU A 160 8.14 -4.39 37.94
C LEU A 160 7.71 -3.78 39.28
N ASP A 161 7.33 -2.50 39.29
CA ASP A 161 6.84 -1.82 40.50
C ASP A 161 5.53 -2.44 40.99
N SER A 162 4.61 -2.75 40.07
CA SER A 162 3.34 -3.43 40.37
C SER A 162 3.56 -4.84 40.91
N ALA A 163 4.52 -5.59 40.36
CA ALA A 163 4.87 -6.93 40.83
C ALA A 163 5.53 -6.88 42.22
N THR A 164 6.31 -5.84 42.51
CA THR A 164 6.97 -5.63 43.80
C THR A 164 5.96 -5.26 44.89
N GLN A 165 5.00 -4.38 44.60
CA GLN A 165 3.93 -4.03 45.54
C GLN A 165 3.02 -5.22 45.87
N ARG A 166 2.71 -6.10 44.90
CA ARG A 166 1.93 -7.32 45.17
C ARG A 166 2.65 -8.31 46.09
N ARG A 167 3.99 -8.32 46.09
CA ARG A 167 4.78 -9.17 47.00
C ARG A 167 4.85 -8.62 48.43
N GLN A 168 4.50 -7.35 48.65
CA GLN A 168 4.52 -6.69 49.96
C GLN A 168 3.12 -6.51 50.58
N GLY A 169 2.08 -7.16 50.03
CA GLY A 169 0.73 -7.16 50.62
C GLY A 169 0.73 -7.69 52.07
N PRO A 170 -0.14 -7.16 52.94
CA PRO A 170 0.08 -7.20 54.38
C PRO A 170 -0.06 -8.61 54.95
N ASN A 171 0.98 -9.07 55.67
CA ASN A 171 0.86 -10.16 56.64
C ASN A 171 -0.14 -9.74 57.73
N HIS A 172 -1.42 -10.03 57.53
CA HIS A 172 -2.40 -10.03 58.61
C HIS A 172 -2.19 -11.29 59.44
N THR A 173 -1.25 -11.20 60.39
CA THR A 173 -1.17 -12.15 61.48
C THR A 173 -2.21 -11.76 62.53
N ARG A 174 -3.02 -12.77 62.86
CA ARG A 174 -4.23 -12.77 63.69
C ARG A 174 -3.97 -12.43 65.16
#